data_AF-A0A6M0RG89-F1
#
_entry.id   AF-A0A6M0RG89-F1
#
_cell.length_a   1.000
_cell.length_b   1.000
_cell.length_c   1.000
_cell.angle_alpha   90.00
_cell.angle_beta   90.00
_cell.angle_gamma   90.00
#
_symmetry.space_group_name_H-M   'P 1'
#
loop_
_entity.id
_entity.type
_entity.pdbx_description
1 polymer ?
#
loop_
_entity_poly.entity_id
_entity_poly.type
_entity_poly.pdbx_seq_one_letter_code
_entity_poly.pdbx_strand_id
1 'polypeptide(L)'
;MSRNPLIYLPLAGLLILCACTIENTGGAANATKIGFDPSLPASPDANAEDYGLDGTMGQADLLALSYLNWPQNYTSISDRFGFPAQRSESADYYSISGNRWVAIYYDSTGNATGYSISDSQ
;
A
#
# COMPACT_ATOMS: atom_id res chain seq x y z
N MET A 1 -28.59 -22.12 65.54
CA MET A 1 -27.81 -23.35 65.76
C MET A 1 -27.18 -23.76 64.44
N SER A 2 -25.86 -24.00 64.41
CA SER A 2 -25.06 -24.83 63.45
C SER A 2 -25.35 -24.70 61.94
N ARG A 3 -24.42 -24.50 61.01
CA ARG A 3 -22.95 -24.74 60.94
C ARG A 3 -22.46 -24.10 59.62
N ASN A 4 -21.31 -23.42 59.66
CA ASN A 4 -20.41 -23.27 58.49
C ASN A 4 -19.69 -24.63 58.27
N PRO A 5 -19.18 -24.99 57.05
CA PRO A 5 -18.09 -24.21 56.42
C PRO A 5 -17.98 -24.19 54.87
N LEU A 6 -17.30 -23.12 54.42
CA LEU A 6 -16.32 -22.99 53.31
C LEU A 6 -16.44 -23.91 52.09
N ILE A 7 -16.49 -23.32 50.88
CA ILE A 7 -15.66 -23.68 49.70
C ILE A 7 -15.78 -22.60 48.59
N TYR A 8 -14.62 -22.06 48.22
CA TYR A 8 -14.11 -21.61 46.90
C TYR A 8 -14.64 -20.39 46.11
N LEU A 9 -13.71 -19.42 45.98
CA LEU A 9 -13.28 -18.58 44.83
C LEU A 9 -14.31 -17.96 43.85
N PRO A 10 -14.24 -16.63 43.60
CA PRO A 10 -14.89 -16.01 42.45
C PRO A 10 -14.02 -16.20 41.19
N LEU A 11 -14.46 -17.01 40.24
CA LEU A 11 -13.74 -17.18 38.97
C LEU A 11 -14.71 -17.21 37.78
N ALA A 12 -15.06 -16.04 37.25
CA ALA A 12 -15.57 -15.90 35.89
C ALA A 12 -15.42 -14.45 35.40
N GLY A 13 -14.19 -13.93 35.42
CA GLY A 13 -13.84 -12.83 34.53
C GLY A 13 -13.72 -13.40 33.12
N LEU A 14 -14.83 -13.40 32.36
CA LEU A 14 -14.83 -13.80 30.96
C LEU A 14 -14.16 -12.67 30.15
N LEU A 15 -12.83 -12.73 30.06
CA LEU A 15 -12.05 -11.93 29.13
C LEU A 15 -12.30 -12.51 27.73
N ILE A 16 -13.20 -11.88 26.95
CA ILE A 16 -13.35 -12.17 25.53
C ILE A 16 -12.10 -11.65 24.84
N LEU A 17 -11.09 -12.51 24.68
CA LEU A 17 -10.09 -12.32 23.64
C LEU A 17 -10.80 -12.53 22.30
N CYS A 18 -11.11 -11.43 21.61
CA CYS A 18 -11.29 -11.48 20.16
C CYS A 18 -9.98 -12.02 19.58
N ALA A 19 -9.94 -13.33 19.32
CA ALA A 19 -8.94 -13.91 18.45
C ALA A 19 -9.18 -13.32 17.05
N CYS A 20 -8.41 -12.29 16.69
CA CYS A 20 -8.14 -12.01 15.29
C CYS A 20 -7.45 -13.27 14.76
N THR A 21 -8.21 -14.16 14.13
CA THR A 21 -7.67 -15.22 13.29
C THR A 21 -6.98 -14.55 12.12
N ILE A 22 -5.71 -14.20 12.34
CA ILE A 22 -4.75 -14.00 11.26
C ILE A 22 -4.56 -15.40 10.69
N GLU A 23 -5.31 -15.72 9.64
CA GLU A 23 -5.05 -16.88 8.81
C GLU A 23 -3.70 -16.65 8.12
N ASN A 24 -2.63 -17.05 8.81
CA ASN A 24 -1.31 -17.16 8.22
C ASN A 24 -1.22 -18.56 7.61
N THR A 25 -1.84 -18.74 6.45
CA THR A 25 -1.80 -20.02 5.72
C THR A 25 -1.28 -19.80 4.31
N GLY A 26 -0.02 -20.16 4.12
CA GLY A 26 0.47 -20.77 2.88
C GLY A 26 0.78 -19.83 1.73
N GLY A 27 2.02 -19.34 1.68
CA GLY A 27 2.55 -18.72 0.47
C GLY A 27 3.76 -17.86 0.71
N ALA A 28 4.87 -18.46 1.16
CA ALA A 28 6.18 -17.85 0.98
C ALA A 28 6.56 -17.90 -0.52
N ALA A 29 5.86 -17.12 -1.33
CA ALA A 29 6.31 -16.70 -2.65
C ALA A 29 6.82 -15.27 -2.46
N ASN A 30 8.15 -15.10 -2.55
CA ASN A 30 8.90 -13.84 -2.60
C ASN A 30 8.08 -12.58 -2.93
N ALA A 31 7.36 -12.01 -1.96
CA ALA A 31 6.87 -10.64 -2.06
C ALA A 31 8.02 -9.74 -1.65
N THR A 32 8.90 -9.42 -2.60
CA THR A 32 9.91 -8.40 -2.39
C THR A 32 9.17 -7.10 -2.06
N LYS A 33 9.16 -6.72 -0.78
CA LYS A 33 8.58 -5.47 -0.32
C LYS A 33 9.42 -4.35 -0.94
N ILE A 34 8.96 -3.78 -2.04
CA ILE A 34 9.64 -2.63 -2.61
C ILE A 34 8.70 -1.45 -2.50
N GLY A 35 8.59 -0.86 -1.32
CA GLY A 35 7.81 0.39 -1.17
C GLY A 35 8.38 1.50 -2.04
N PHE A 36 9.61 1.93 -1.75
CA PHE A 36 10.33 2.90 -2.58
C PHE A 36 11.52 2.22 -3.26
N ASP A 37 11.62 2.37 -4.58
CA ASP A 37 12.75 1.90 -5.39
C ASP A 37 13.36 3.04 -6.22
N PRO A 38 14.49 3.63 -5.79
CA PRO A 38 15.16 4.65 -6.58
C PRO A 38 15.88 4.08 -7.81
N SER A 39 16.01 2.75 -7.95
CA SER A 39 16.66 2.14 -9.13
C SER A 39 15.75 2.04 -10.34
N LEU A 40 14.42 2.19 -10.16
CA LEU A 40 13.44 2.14 -11.23
C LEU A 40 13.17 3.54 -11.83
N PRO A 41 12.88 3.62 -13.15
CA PRO A 41 12.73 4.90 -13.85
C PRO A 41 11.41 5.60 -13.53
N ALA A 42 11.47 6.75 -12.86
CA ALA A 42 10.26 7.48 -12.45
C ALA A 42 9.55 8.24 -13.58
N SER A 43 10.25 8.55 -14.67
CA SER A 43 9.66 9.23 -15.84
C SER A 43 8.96 8.24 -16.77
N PRO A 44 7.93 8.67 -17.50
CA PRO A 44 7.26 7.86 -18.51
C PRO A 44 8.24 7.23 -19.51
N ASP A 45 8.02 5.94 -19.81
CA ASP A 45 8.78 5.23 -20.83
C ASP A 45 8.20 5.48 -22.25
N ALA A 46 8.87 4.96 -23.28
CA ALA A 46 8.47 5.18 -24.67
C ALA A 46 7.12 4.52 -25.06
N ASN A 47 6.62 3.59 -24.24
CA ASN A 47 5.34 2.91 -24.43
C ASN A 47 4.25 3.46 -23.51
N ALA A 48 4.54 4.48 -22.71
CA ALA A 48 3.56 5.13 -21.87
C ALA A 48 2.59 5.94 -22.74
N GLU A 49 1.29 5.67 -22.57
CA GLU A 49 0.22 6.37 -23.28
C GLU A 49 -0.42 7.41 -22.36
N ASP A 50 -0.88 8.50 -22.95
CA ASP A 50 -1.66 9.50 -22.22
C ASP A 50 -2.94 8.86 -21.70
N TYR A 51 -3.13 8.89 -20.38
CA TYR A 51 -4.33 8.37 -19.74
C TYR A 51 -5.51 9.36 -19.86
N GLY A 52 -5.24 10.60 -20.32
CA GLY A 52 -6.24 11.62 -20.62
C GLY A 52 -6.70 12.46 -19.42
N LEU A 53 -6.01 12.36 -18.27
CA LEU A 53 -6.30 13.10 -17.05
C LEU A 53 -5.05 13.82 -16.54
N ASP A 54 -5.23 14.96 -15.86
CA ASP A 54 -4.14 15.73 -15.24
C ASP A 54 -3.62 15.01 -13.97
N GLY A 55 -3.03 13.82 -14.15
CA GLY A 55 -2.45 13.01 -13.09
C GLY A 55 -1.25 13.70 -12.47
N THR A 56 -1.52 14.47 -11.43
CA THR A 56 -0.57 15.32 -10.72
C THR A 56 -0.51 14.89 -9.26
N MET A 57 0.71 14.78 -8.71
CA MET A 57 0.92 14.52 -7.29
C MET A 57 1.58 15.73 -6.63
N GLY A 58 0.93 16.24 -5.58
CA GLY A 58 1.48 17.25 -4.70
C GLY A 58 2.29 16.63 -3.56
N GLN A 59 2.91 17.49 -2.75
CA GLN A 59 3.77 17.02 -1.65
C GLN A 59 3.01 16.20 -0.58
N ALA A 60 1.73 16.48 -0.37
CA ALA A 60 0.87 15.69 0.50
C ALA A 60 0.66 14.27 -0.04
N ASP A 61 0.52 14.11 -1.36
CA ASP A 61 0.35 12.82 -2.03
C ASP A 61 1.63 11.99 -1.95
N LEU A 62 2.79 12.63 -2.18
CA LEU A 62 4.10 11.97 -2.01
C LEU A 62 4.32 11.49 -0.58
N LEU A 63 3.92 12.29 0.41
CA LEU A 63 3.99 11.88 1.81
C LEU A 63 3.05 10.69 2.08
N ALA A 64 1.82 10.75 1.59
CA ALA A 64 0.86 9.67 1.71
C ALA A 64 1.33 8.36 1.04
N LEU A 65 1.96 8.46 -0.14
CA LEU A 65 2.56 7.35 -0.88
C LEU A 65 3.67 6.66 -0.06
N SER A 66 4.49 7.43 0.64
CA SER A 66 5.57 6.91 1.50
C SER A 66 5.08 6.08 2.69
N TYR A 67 3.83 6.28 3.12
CA TYR A 67 3.22 5.60 4.26
C TYR A 67 2.31 4.42 3.87
N LEU A 68 2.16 4.11 2.57
CA LEU A 68 1.37 2.96 2.16
C LEU A 68 2.01 1.64 2.59
N ASN A 69 1.15 0.70 2.97
CA ASN A 69 1.59 -0.66 3.29
C ASN A 69 1.54 -1.52 2.03
N TRP A 70 2.64 -1.58 1.30
CA TRP A 70 2.74 -2.34 0.05
C TRP A 70 2.65 -3.86 0.23
N PRO A 71 2.08 -4.61 -0.74
CA PRO A 71 1.49 -4.12 -1.99
C PRO A 71 0.10 -3.49 -1.80
N GLN A 72 -0.34 -2.72 -2.79
CA GLN A 72 -1.67 -2.08 -2.83
C GLN A 72 -2.41 -2.52 -4.10
N ASN A 73 -3.71 -2.77 -4.04
CA ASN A 73 -4.45 -3.04 -5.26
C ASN A 73 -4.63 -1.75 -6.08
N TYR A 74 -4.85 -1.89 -7.39
CA TYR A 74 -5.04 -0.77 -8.31
C TYR A 74 -6.10 0.23 -7.85
N THR A 75 -7.28 -0.25 -7.43
CA THR A 75 -8.39 0.60 -6.99
C THR A 75 -8.01 1.47 -5.79
N SER A 76 -7.23 0.93 -4.83
CA SER A 76 -6.79 1.68 -3.65
C SER A 76 -5.81 2.80 -4.01
N ILE A 77 -4.99 2.59 -5.03
CA ILE A 77 -4.11 3.64 -5.58
C ILE A 77 -4.95 4.70 -6.27
N SER A 78 -5.82 4.31 -7.21
CA SER A 78 -6.61 5.25 -8.00
C SER A 78 -7.61 6.05 -7.17
N ASP A 79 -8.21 5.44 -6.14
CA ASP A 79 -9.15 6.13 -5.24
C ASP A 79 -8.44 7.18 -4.38
N ARG A 80 -7.15 6.95 -4.07
CA ARG A 80 -6.38 7.84 -3.19
C ARG A 80 -5.67 8.96 -3.94
N PHE A 81 -5.08 8.66 -5.09
CA PHE A 81 -4.23 9.61 -5.83
C PHE A 81 -4.85 10.05 -7.16
N GLY A 82 -6.05 9.56 -7.49
CA GLY A 82 -6.65 9.75 -8.78
C GLY A 82 -6.01 8.88 -9.85
N PHE A 83 -6.32 9.21 -11.11
CA PHE A 83 -5.76 8.51 -12.26
C PHE A 83 -4.42 9.12 -12.67
N PRO A 84 -3.52 8.32 -13.27
CA PRO A 84 -2.23 8.81 -13.72
C PRO A 84 -2.36 9.78 -14.90
N ALA A 85 -1.28 10.50 -15.19
CA ALA A 85 -1.17 11.31 -16.39
C ALA A 85 -0.85 10.42 -17.60
N GLN A 86 0.06 9.46 -17.40
CA GLN A 86 0.41 8.46 -18.40
C GLN A 86 0.46 7.07 -17.79
N ARG A 87 0.24 6.04 -18.60
CA ARG A 87 0.27 4.64 -18.17
C ARG A 87 1.01 3.79 -19.18
N SER A 88 1.83 2.85 -18.69
CA SER A 88 2.34 1.71 -19.46
C SER A 88 1.78 0.39 -18.91
N GLU A 89 2.17 -0.74 -19.49
CA GLU A 89 1.73 -2.07 -19.03
C GLU A 89 2.11 -2.36 -17.56
N SER A 90 3.20 -1.74 -17.08
CA SER A 90 3.79 -2.04 -15.77
C SER A 90 3.80 -0.87 -14.79
N ALA A 91 3.42 0.34 -15.22
CA ALA A 91 3.53 1.52 -14.39
C ALA A 91 2.48 2.60 -14.67
N ASP A 92 2.13 3.31 -13.60
CA ASP A 92 1.36 4.55 -13.61
C ASP A 92 2.27 5.74 -13.34
N TYR A 93 2.23 6.74 -14.22
CA TYR A 93 3.07 7.93 -14.13
C TYR A 93 2.26 9.16 -13.73
N TYR A 94 2.67 9.80 -12.64
CA TYR A 94 2.08 11.02 -12.12
C TYR A 94 3.11 12.14 -12.22
N SER A 95 2.70 13.28 -12.76
CA SER A 95 3.55 14.45 -12.86
C SER A 95 3.66 15.17 -11.51
N ILE A 96 4.84 15.71 -11.24
CA ILE A 96 5.13 16.63 -10.13
C ILE A 96 5.60 17.96 -10.76
N SER A 97 5.63 19.04 -9.96
CA SER A 97 6.21 20.32 -10.37
C SER A 97 7.63 20.20 -10.91
N GLY A 98 7.95 20.96 -11.97
CA GLY A 98 9.31 21.12 -12.49
C GLY A 98 9.83 19.92 -13.29
N ASN A 99 8.99 19.34 -14.16
CA ASN A 99 9.30 18.16 -15.00
C ASN A 99 9.68 16.90 -14.21
N ARG A 100 9.28 16.84 -12.93
CA ARG A 100 9.48 15.69 -12.06
C ARG A 100 8.30 14.74 -12.17
N TRP A 101 8.52 13.46 -11.86
CA TRP A 101 7.55 12.40 -12.00
C TRP A 101 7.62 11.41 -10.83
N VAL A 102 6.50 10.74 -10.58
CA VAL A 102 6.39 9.53 -9.79
C VAL A 102 5.93 8.42 -10.71
N ALA A 103 6.59 7.26 -10.65
CA ALA A 103 6.07 6.03 -11.22
C ALA A 103 5.61 5.10 -10.10
N ILE A 104 4.39 4.57 -10.20
CA ILE A 104 3.90 3.46 -9.36
C ILE A 104 3.93 2.20 -10.20
N TYR A 105 4.63 1.17 -9.75
CA TYR A 105 4.82 -0.09 -10.49
C TYR A 105 3.86 -1.16 -10.04
N TYR A 106 3.40 -1.95 -11.00
CA TYR A 106 2.46 -3.04 -10.80
C TYR A 106 3.11 -4.39 -11.14
N ASP A 107 2.76 -5.40 -10.37
CA ASP A 107 3.05 -6.79 -10.73
C ASP A 107 2.07 -7.32 -11.79
N SER A 108 2.33 -8.54 -12.26
CA SER A 108 1.49 -9.22 -13.27
C SER A 108 0.07 -9.55 -12.80
N THR A 109 -0.22 -9.37 -11.50
CA THR A 109 -1.57 -9.54 -10.93
C THR A 109 -2.33 -8.22 -10.81
N GLY A 110 -1.71 -7.11 -11.23
CA GLY A 110 -2.30 -5.77 -11.16
C GLY A 110 -2.22 -5.14 -9.77
N ASN A 111 -1.37 -5.68 -8.88
CA ASN A 111 -1.11 -5.05 -7.59
C ASN A 111 0.09 -4.11 -7.70
N ALA A 112 -0.08 -2.89 -7.22
CA ALA A 112 0.98 -1.93 -7.10
C ALA A 112 1.96 -2.44 -6.03
N THR A 113 3.21 -2.68 -6.42
CA THR A 113 4.24 -3.25 -5.55
C THR A 113 5.16 -2.20 -4.97
N GLY A 114 5.26 -1.03 -5.61
CA GLY A 114 6.17 0.03 -5.24
C GLY A 114 6.08 1.31 -6.06
N TYR A 115 6.95 2.25 -5.76
CA TYR A 115 7.09 3.49 -6.51
C TYR A 115 8.53 3.99 -6.61
N SER A 116 8.80 4.80 -7.64
CA SER A 116 10.03 5.59 -7.80
C SER A 116 9.67 7.06 -7.97
N ILE A 117 10.59 7.95 -7.61
CA ILE A 117 10.42 9.40 -7.76
C ILE A 117 11.63 9.92 -8.52
N SER A 118 11.42 10.78 -9.51
CA SER A 118 12.52 11.43 -10.21
C SER A 118 13.26 12.31 -9.22
N ASP A 119 14.56 12.09 -9.09
CA ASP A 119 15.43 12.94 -8.29
C ASP A 119 15.21 14.41 -8.69
N SER A 120 15.15 15.29 -7.69
CA SER A 120 15.29 16.71 -7.96
C SER A 120 16.71 16.94 -8.46
N GLN A 121 16.87 17.19 -9.76
CA GLN A 121 18.07 17.84 -10.29
C GLN A 121 18.27 19.20 -9.61
#